data_AF-A0A535BC21-F1
#
_entry.id   AF-A0A535BC21-F1
#
_cell.length_a   1.000
_cell.length_b   1.000
_cell.length_c   1.000
_cell.angle_alpha   90.00
_cell.angle_beta   90.00
_cell.angle_gamma   90.00
#
_symmetry.space_group_name_H-M   'P 1'
#
loop_
_entity.id
_entity.type
_entity.pdbx_description
1 polymer ?
#
loop_
_entity_poly.entity_id
_entity_poly.type
_entity_poly.pdbx_seq_one_letter_code
_entity_poly.pdbx_strand_id
1 'polypeptide(L)'
;MTARRVMEHRFTKRSAALAGIGLAAALLAFSAKQTQGAITIVAGAGDISGTGDGDNSTAALIPSDAQVITLGDNQYQDGCLTGPEGFESNYANSWGVFLLRTRPAIGNHDAHDTACSVDGNGYFDYFNGAGSGLCDYSCRAGRRGEGWYSYNLGDWHFIALNSECNGTPYDFCDHAAQKAWLQADLAANSHYCTLAYWHRPIVAPSANHTDDEGNFANGVGGSPNVWQMLYDGGVDLVLQGHDHLYARYAHYNRAGNDVDGTGIRHFIVGTGGIDTYAVSETKPGQEFAVSVLGIIKLTLGSASYSWQFVDTSNTILDSGSDNCRAPDRDGDTWSDAAEQIIGTNPGLRCGVNAWPPDMNSDGFVDMTDITQVANWFGRSVPPAPARVNVAPDPPDGFVDIGDLTRLTALFGLRCT
;
A
#
# COMPACT_ATOMS: atom_id res chain seq x y z
N MET A 1 44.83 46.23 46.95
CA MET A 1 44.51 46.22 48.39
C MET A 1 43.02 45.94 48.52
N THR A 2 42.62 44.67 48.65
CA THR A 2 42.37 43.94 49.92
C THR A 2 41.19 44.51 50.72
N ALA A 3 40.18 43.64 50.93
CA ALA A 3 39.33 43.53 52.13
C ALA A 3 38.31 44.67 52.37
N ARG A 4 37.11 44.49 52.97
CA ARG A 4 36.59 43.46 53.89
C ARG A 4 35.12 43.78 54.22
N ARG A 5 34.36 42.74 54.60
CA ARG A 5 33.35 42.61 55.69
C ARG A 5 32.19 41.75 55.17
N VAL A 6 32.03 40.48 55.55
CA VAL A 6 31.88 39.84 56.88
C VAL A 6 30.73 40.44 57.70
N MET A 7 29.64 39.69 57.80
CA MET A 7 29.00 39.41 59.09
C MET A 7 28.19 38.11 59.04
N GLU A 8 28.64 37.13 59.82
CA GLU A 8 27.86 35.97 60.27
C GLU A 8 27.10 36.34 61.56
N HIS A 9 25.90 35.81 61.76
CA HIS A 9 25.43 35.42 63.10
C HIS A 9 24.38 34.30 63.09
N ARG A 10 24.87 33.10 63.45
CA ARG A 10 24.38 32.04 64.37
C ARG A 10 22.87 31.82 64.64
N PHE A 11 22.46 30.59 64.30
CA PHE A 11 21.80 29.54 65.10
C PHE A 11 20.58 29.84 65.99
N THR A 12 19.46 29.15 65.71
CA THR A 12 18.88 28.17 66.67
C THR A 12 18.09 27.07 65.96
N LYS A 13 18.35 25.81 66.34
CA LYS A 13 17.62 24.60 65.93
C LYS A 13 16.27 24.53 66.65
N ARG A 14 15.19 24.18 65.93
CA ARG A 14 14.14 23.28 66.43
C ARG A 14 13.55 22.47 65.27
N SER A 15 13.65 21.15 65.42
CA SER A 15 13.05 20.15 64.54
C SER A 15 11.53 20.15 64.65
N ALA A 16 10.84 20.08 63.52
CA ALA A 16 9.51 19.49 63.42
C ALA A 16 9.37 18.94 61.99
N ALA A 17 9.36 17.61 61.89
CA ALA A 17 8.99 16.91 60.68
C ALA A 17 7.48 17.04 60.48
N LEU A 18 7.04 17.48 59.30
CA LEU A 18 5.72 17.14 58.80
C LEU A 18 5.80 16.99 57.28
N ALA A 19 5.47 15.78 56.83
CA ALA A 19 5.29 15.39 55.44
C ALA A 19 4.10 16.14 54.82
N GLY A 20 4.14 16.41 53.52
CA GLY A 20 3.00 17.01 52.83
C GLY A 20 3.22 17.39 51.37
N ILE A 21 3.20 16.37 50.50
CA ILE A 21 2.65 16.39 49.14
C ILE A 21 3.28 17.39 48.14
N GLY A 22 4.17 16.85 47.30
CA GLY A 22 4.60 17.48 46.07
C GLY A 22 3.48 17.48 45.04
N LEU A 23 3.08 18.66 44.59
CA LEU A 23 2.28 18.84 43.38
C LEU A 23 3.24 19.17 42.24
N ALA A 24 3.80 18.16 41.59
CA ALA A 24 4.41 18.34 40.28
C ALA A 24 3.26 18.38 39.26
N ALA A 25 2.83 19.59 38.91
CA ALA A 25 1.96 19.78 37.76
C ALA A 25 2.76 19.42 36.50
N ALA A 26 2.59 18.19 36.01
CA ALA A 26 3.05 17.80 34.69
C ALA A 26 2.18 18.55 33.67
N LEU A 27 2.69 19.68 33.16
CA LEU A 27 2.20 20.24 31.90
C LEU A 27 2.48 19.21 30.80
N LEU A 28 1.47 18.41 30.46
CA LEU A 28 1.44 17.68 29.20
C LEU A 28 1.28 18.72 28.08
N ALA A 29 2.41 19.25 27.61
CA ALA A 29 2.47 19.90 26.33
C ALA A 29 2.30 18.82 25.26
N PHE A 30 1.08 18.62 24.78
CA PHE A 30 0.88 17.99 23.47
C PHE A 30 1.50 18.94 22.44
N SER A 31 2.76 18.70 22.08
CA SER A 31 3.31 19.23 20.85
C SER A 31 2.67 18.43 19.72
N ALA A 32 1.57 18.93 19.18
CA ALA A 32 1.15 18.59 17.83
C ALA A 32 2.24 19.11 16.86
N LYS A 33 3.24 18.28 16.59
CA LYS A 33 4.04 18.43 15.38
C LYS A 33 3.40 17.56 14.31
N GLN A 34 2.36 18.07 13.65
CA GLN A 34 2.18 17.72 12.25
C GLN A 34 3.22 18.53 11.47
N THR A 35 4.42 17.96 11.34
CA THR A 35 5.30 18.36 10.24
C THR A 35 4.58 17.99 8.96
N GLN A 36 4.26 18.99 8.14
CA GLN A 36 3.82 18.77 6.77
C GLN A 36 4.89 17.88 6.10
N GLY A 37 4.58 16.60 5.92
CA GLY A 37 5.52 15.58 5.47
C GLY A 37 6.10 15.92 4.09
N ALA A 38 7.24 15.33 3.75
CA ALA A 38 7.86 15.51 2.45
C ALA A 38 6.91 14.99 1.36
N ILE A 39 6.40 15.89 0.51
CA ILE A 39 5.60 15.52 -0.65
C ILE A 39 6.50 14.76 -1.62
N THR A 40 6.10 13.54 -1.98
CA THR A 40 6.81 12.72 -2.96
C THR A 40 5.98 12.64 -4.25
N ILE A 41 6.62 12.88 -5.39
CA ILE A 41 5.99 12.66 -6.70
C ILE A 41 6.41 11.29 -7.22
N VAL A 42 5.44 10.49 -7.65
CA VAL A 42 5.68 9.23 -8.35
C VAL A 42 5.01 9.31 -9.71
N ALA A 43 5.71 8.91 -10.75
CA ALA A 43 5.17 8.81 -12.11
C ALA A 43 5.29 7.38 -12.62
N GLY A 44 4.26 6.88 -13.30
CA GLY A 44 4.30 5.52 -13.83
C GLY A 44 3.32 5.23 -14.95
N ALA A 45 3.66 4.15 -15.67
CA ALA A 45 2.87 3.45 -16.66
C ALA A 45 3.47 2.05 -16.86
N GLY A 46 2.71 1.13 -17.41
CA GLY A 46 3.19 -0.12 -18.01
C GLY A 46 3.15 -0.03 -19.54
N ASP A 47 3.60 -1.09 -20.21
CA ASP A 47 3.36 -1.29 -21.65
C ASP A 47 4.05 -0.19 -22.48
N ILE A 48 5.37 -0.08 -22.29
CA ILE A 48 6.12 1.15 -22.55
C ILE A 48 6.77 1.14 -23.93
N SER A 49 7.88 0.41 -24.10
CA SER A 49 8.83 0.69 -25.18
C SER A 49 8.83 -0.39 -26.25
N GLY A 50 8.85 0.05 -27.50
CA GLY A 50 8.97 -0.76 -28.71
C GLY A 50 9.66 0.07 -29.79
N THR A 51 9.41 -0.22 -31.07
CA THR A 51 10.08 0.50 -32.18
C THR A 51 9.42 1.83 -32.59
N GLY A 52 8.35 2.25 -31.90
CA GLY A 52 7.63 3.51 -32.12
C GLY A 52 8.07 4.66 -31.21
N ASP A 53 7.39 5.81 -31.30
CA ASP A 53 7.69 7.04 -30.54
C ASP A 53 6.74 7.31 -29.35
N GLY A 54 5.84 6.37 -29.02
CA GLY A 54 4.87 6.55 -27.94
C GLY A 54 5.55 6.67 -26.57
N ASP A 55 6.60 5.90 -26.35
CA ASP A 55 7.42 5.92 -25.13
C ASP A 55 8.19 7.23 -24.96
N ASN A 56 8.70 7.83 -26.04
CA ASN A 56 9.29 9.17 -26.03
C ASN A 56 8.26 10.22 -25.58
N SER A 57 7.02 10.09 -26.06
CA SER A 57 5.93 11.03 -25.76
C SER A 57 5.49 10.94 -24.30
N THR A 58 5.41 9.74 -23.72
CA THR A 58 5.07 9.55 -22.30
C THR A 58 6.25 9.86 -21.37
N ALA A 59 7.49 9.52 -21.76
CA ALA A 59 8.70 9.87 -21.00
C ALA A 59 8.82 11.39 -20.80
N ALA A 60 8.44 12.18 -21.81
CA ALA A 60 8.42 13.64 -21.74
C ALA A 60 7.46 14.22 -20.68
N LEU A 61 6.47 13.43 -20.22
CA LEU A 61 5.52 13.85 -19.18
C LEU A 61 6.09 13.67 -17.76
N ILE A 62 7.16 12.89 -17.58
CA ILE A 62 7.72 12.52 -16.29
C ILE A 62 8.42 13.73 -15.63
N PRO A 63 7.98 14.18 -14.44
CA PRO A 63 8.64 15.27 -13.73
C PRO A 63 10.10 14.94 -13.40
N SER A 64 10.96 15.96 -13.39
CA SER A 64 12.42 15.80 -13.17
C SER A 64 12.79 15.27 -11.79
N ASP A 65 11.90 15.42 -10.81
CA ASP A 65 12.07 15.05 -9.40
C ASP A 65 11.27 13.81 -8.97
N ALA A 66 10.41 13.27 -9.85
CA ALA A 66 9.61 12.09 -9.55
C ALA A 66 10.44 10.81 -9.30
N GLN A 67 10.04 9.98 -8.36
CA GLN A 67 10.36 8.56 -8.43
C GLN A 67 9.61 7.96 -9.63
N VAL A 68 10.27 7.12 -10.42
CA VAL A 68 9.63 6.43 -11.55
C VAL A 68 9.33 5.01 -11.14
N ILE A 69 8.11 4.56 -11.40
CA ILE A 69 7.71 3.15 -11.34
C ILE A 69 7.25 2.73 -12.74
N THR A 70 7.49 1.48 -13.10
CA THR A 70 6.92 0.90 -14.32
C THR A 70 6.09 -0.31 -13.94
N LEU A 71 4.98 -0.51 -14.65
CA LEU A 71 3.96 -1.49 -14.30
C LEU A 71 4.08 -2.75 -15.18
N GLY A 72 5.31 -3.17 -15.47
CA GLY A 72 5.61 -4.29 -16.38
C GLY A 72 5.56 -3.92 -17.86
N ASP A 73 6.00 -4.87 -18.68
CA ASP A 73 6.17 -4.76 -20.12
C ASP A 73 6.94 -3.50 -20.51
N ASN A 74 8.16 -3.46 -19.97
CA ASN A 74 9.04 -2.33 -20.13
C ASN A 74 9.57 -2.26 -21.56
N GLN A 75 9.93 -3.41 -22.14
CA GLN A 75 10.45 -3.53 -23.50
C GLN A 75 9.78 -4.66 -24.28
N TYR A 76 9.16 -4.31 -25.39
CA TYR A 76 8.60 -5.24 -26.37
C TYR A 76 9.64 -5.62 -27.44
N GLN A 77 9.56 -6.82 -28.02
CA GLN A 77 8.55 -7.85 -27.76
C GLN A 77 8.93 -8.79 -26.62
N ASP A 78 10.22 -9.05 -26.37
CA ASP A 78 10.66 -10.19 -25.57
C ASP A 78 11.68 -9.82 -24.48
N GLY A 79 11.70 -8.57 -24.02
CA GLY A 79 12.58 -8.15 -22.93
C GLY A 79 14.08 -8.31 -23.22
N CYS A 80 14.49 -8.41 -24.50
CA CYS A 80 15.89 -8.60 -24.90
C CYS A 80 16.75 -7.43 -24.37
N LEU A 81 17.95 -7.70 -23.85
CA LEU A 81 18.87 -6.60 -23.48
C LEU A 81 19.36 -5.84 -24.73
N THR A 82 19.79 -6.59 -25.74
CA THR A 82 20.44 -6.07 -26.96
C THR A 82 19.63 -6.41 -28.20
N GLY A 83 20.00 -5.84 -29.34
CA GLY A 83 19.30 -6.03 -30.62
C GLY A 83 18.37 -4.87 -30.95
N PRO A 84 17.73 -4.88 -32.14
CA PRO A 84 16.92 -3.76 -32.61
C PRO A 84 15.68 -3.50 -31.75
N GLU A 85 15.13 -4.54 -31.10
CA GLU A 85 13.98 -4.47 -30.20
C GLU A 85 14.40 -4.60 -28.72
N GLY A 86 15.70 -4.49 -28.44
CA GLY A 86 16.22 -4.62 -27.09
C GLY A 86 16.14 -3.33 -26.27
N PHE A 87 16.25 -3.48 -24.95
CA PHE A 87 16.26 -2.38 -23.98
C PHE A 87 17.30 -1.30 -24.33
N GLU A 88 18.52 -1.69 -24.73
CA GLU A 88 19.59 -0.75 -25.08
C GLU A 88 19.29 0.08 -26.34
N SER A 89 18.42 -0.40 -27.22
CA SER A 89 18.08 0.25 -28.48
C SER A 89 16.80 1.09 -28.41
N ASN A 90 15.87 0.77 -27.50
CA ASN A 90 14.57 1.45 -27.42
C ASN A 90 14.37 2.07 -26.04
N TYR A 91 14.03 1.28 -25.00
CA TYR A 91 13.73 1.81 -23.67
C TYR A 91 14.82 2.75 -23.13
N ALA A 92 16.11 2.45 -23.37
CA ALA A 92 17.24 3.28 -22.97
C ALA A 92 17.20 4.71 -23.52
N ASN A 93 16.59 4.92 -24.69
CA ASN A 93 16.50 6.21 -25.36
C ASN A 93 15.26 7.01 -24.94
N SER A 94 14.32 6.41 -24.22
CA SER A 94 13.08 7.02 -23.74
C SER A 94 13.04 7.06 -22.21
N TRP A 95 12.37 6.10 -21.57
CA TRP A 95 12.21 6.00 -20.12
C TRP A 95 13.52 5.65 -19.39
N GLY A 96 14.48 5.03 -20.07
CA GLY A 96 15.77 4.64 -19.53
C GLY A 96 16.65 5.81 -19.08
N VAL A 97 16.36 7.03 -19.53
CA VAL A 97 17.00 8.25 -18.98
C VAL A 97 16.71 8.44 -17.48
N PHE A 98 15.68 7.76 -16.95
CA PHE A 98 15.30 7.78 -15.55
C PHE A 98 15.79 6.56 -14.75
N LEU A 99 16.58 5.66 -15.35
CA LEU A 99 16.99 4.38 -14.76
C LEU A 99 17.46 4.49 -13.30
N LEU A 100 18.22 5.54 -12.95
CA LEU A 100 18.72 5.75 -11.59
C LEU A 100 17.65 6.01 -10.53
N ARG A 101 16.43 6.32 -10.95
CA ARG A 101 15.23 6.54 -10.13
C ARG A 101 14.05 5.71 -10.65
N THR A 102 14.29 4.62 -11.38
CA THR A 102 13.24 3.67 -11.78
C THR A 102 13.19 2.50 -10.80
N ARG A 103 11.96 2.10 -10.44
CA ARG A 103 11.61 0.92 -9.65
C ARG A 103 10.61 0.09 -10.46
N PRO A 104 11.09 -0.83 -11.32
CA PRO A 104 10.25 -1.54 -12.27
C PRO A 104 9.51 -2.73 -11.66
N ALA A 105 8.28 -2.96 -12.11
CA ALA A 105 7.70 -4.30 -12.10
C ALA A 105 8.05 -5.01 -13.41
N ILE A 106 8.08 -6.34 -13.35
CA ILE A 106 8.26 -7.22 -14.50
C ILE A 106 6.88 -7.57 -15.09
N GLY A 107 6.75 -7.54 -16.41
CA GLY A 107 5.56 -8.02 -17.13
C GLY A 107 5.84 -9.27 -17.96
N ASN A 108 4.82 -9.73 -18.70
CA ASN A 108 4.96 -10.96 -19.49
C ASN A 108 5.95 -10.81 -20.63
N HIS A 109 6.01 -9.66 -21.32
CA HIS A 109 6.99 -9.40 -22.37
C HIS A 109 8.41 -9.30 -21.83
N ASP A 110 8.58 -8.88 -20.58
CA ASP A 110 9.89 -8.88 -19.90
C ASP A 110 10.31 -10.31 -19.49
N ALA A 111 9.35 -11.17 -19.21
CA ALA A 111 9.51 -12.54 -18.71
C ALA A 111 9.51 -13.61 -19.82
N HIS A 112 9.23 -13.24 -21.09
CA HIS A 112 9.22 -14.18 -22.21
C HIS A 112 10.53 -14.97 -22.30
N ASP A 113 10.41 -16.29 -22.40
CA ASP A 113 11.55 -17.18 -22.64
C ASP A 113 11.77 -17.37 -24.15
N THR A 114 12.79 -16.70 -24.67
CA THR A 114 13.16 -16.66 -26.08
C THR A 114 14.67 -16.85 -26.26
N ALA A 115 15.13 -16.86 -27.51
CA ALA A 115 16.56 -16.96 -27.80
C ALA A 115 17.38 -15.75 -27.31
N CYS A 116 16.77 -14.57 -27.16
CA CYS A 116 17.45 -13.34 -26.72
C CYS A 116 17.30 -13.07 -25.22
N SER A 117 16.26 -13.63 -24.58
CA SER A 117 15.90 -13.43 -23.19
C SER A 117 15.50 -14.75 -22.59
N VAL A 118 16.30 -15.29 -21.67
CA VAL A 118 16.00 -16.55 -20.97
C VAL A 118 15.78 -16.22 -19.51
N ASP A 119 14.68 -16.69 -18.93
CA ASP A 119 14.27 -16.37 -17.55
C ASP A 119 14.31 -14.86 -17.26
N GLY A 120 13.89 -14.03 -18.23
CA GLY A 120 13.82 -12.57 -18.12
C GLY A 120 15.20 -11.92 -17.90
N ASN A 121 16.28 -12.58 -18.30
CA ASN A 121 17.64 -12.09 -18.04
C ASN A 121 17.89 -10.69 -18.61
N GLY A 122 17.28 -10.31 -19.74
CA GLY A 122 17.46 -9.01 -20.35
C GLY A 122 16.87 -7.88 -19.50
N TYR A 123 15.68 -8.10 -18.92
CA TYR A 123 15.08 -7.21 -17.93
C TYR A 123 15.99 -7.02 -16.71
N PHE A 124 16.47 -8.12 -16.11
CA PHE A 124 17.34 -8.02 -14.94
C PHE A 124 18.71 -7.42 -15.27
N ASP A 125 19.29 -7.74 -16.42
CA ASP A 125 20.56 -7.18 -16.87
C ASP A 125 20.45 -5.67 -17.10
N TYR A 126 19.32 -5.21 -17.63
CA TYR A 126 19.10 -3.79 -17.84
C TYR A 126 18.92 -3.03 -16.51
N PHE A 127 18.03 -3.49 -15.64
CA PHE A 127 17.67 -2.76 -14.43
C PHE A 127 18.61 -2.97 -13.24
N ASN A 128 19.15 -4.18 -13.06
CA ASN A 128 20.10 -4.48 -11.98
C ASN A 128 21.57 -4.42 -12.43
N GLY A 129 21.80 -4.41 -13.75
CA GLY A 129 23.12 -4.44 -14.36
C GLY A 129 23.53 -5.85 -14.80
N ALA A 130 24.15 -5.95 -15.99
CA ALA A 130 24.63 -7.21 -16.52
C ALA A 130 25.61 -7.89 -15.56
N GLY A 131 25.34 -9.15 -15.23
CA GLY A 131 26.17 -9.90 -14.29
C GLY A 131 26.09 -9.41 -12.84
N SER A 132 25.11 -8.58 -12.48
CA SER A 132 24.71 -8.38 -11.08
C SER A 132 24.51 -9.77 -10.46
N GLY A 133 25.35 -10.16 -9.49
CA GLY A 133 25.38 -11.51 -8.92
C GLY A 133 24.11 -11.87 -8.13
N LEU A 134 24.25 -12.46 -6.94
CA LEU A 134 23.12 -12.68 -6.03
C LEU A 134 22.66 -11.33 -5.44
N CYS A 135 22.00 -10.54 -6.26
CA CYS A 135 21.32 -9.32 -5.87
C CYS A 135 20.06 -9.72 -5.07
N ASP A 136 19.83 -9.10 -3.91
CA ASP A 136 18.69 -9.42 -3.05
C ASP A 136 17.50 -8.48 -3.31
N TYR A 137 16.54 -8.41 -2.39
CA TYR A 137 15.35 -7.56 -2.49
C TYR A 137 15.64 -6.04 -2.44
N SER A 138 16.89 -5.61 -2.23
CA SER A 138 17.25 -4.17 -2.24
C SER A 138 17.46 -3.61 -3.65
N CYS A 139 17.58 -4.49 -4.65
CA CYS A 139 17.85 -4.10 -6.03
C CYS A 139 16.64 -3.47 -6.72
N ARG A 140 16.88 -2.80 -7.85
CA ARG A 140 15.82 -2.04 -8.53
C ARG A 140 14.69 -2.95 -8.98
N ALA A 141 15.04 -4.10 -9.53
CA ALA A 141 14.10 -5.10 -10.04
C ALA A 141 13.98 -6.33 -9.12
N GLY A 142 14.38 -6.21 -7.84
CA GLY A 142 14.44 -7.33 -6.91
C GLY A 142 15.48 -8.39 -7.28
N ARG A 143 15.34 -9.58 -6.70
CA ARG A 143 16.24 -10.71 -6.95
C ARG A 143 16.02 -11.27 -8.36
N ARG A 144 17.11 -11.58 -9.05
CA ARG A 144 17.08 -12.17 -10.39
C ARG A 144 16.33 -13.51 -10.38
N GLY A 145 15.40 -13.68 -11.32
CA GLY A 145 14.50 -14.83 -11.43
C GLY A 145 13.28 -14.76 -10.49
N GLU A 146 13.17 -13.72 -9.67
CA GLU A 146 12.04 -13.52 -8.75
C GLU A 146 11.24 -12.29 -9.19
N GLY A 147 11.86 -11.11 -9.24
CA GLY A 147 11.22 -9.88 -9.74
C GLY A 147 10.30 -9.15 -8.76
N TRP A 148 10.09 -9.67 -7.54
CA TRP A 148 9.40 -8.97 -6.46
C TRP A 148 10.39 -8.35 -5.46
N TYR A 149 9.98 -7.24 -4.83
CA TYR A 149 10.74 -6.51 -3.82
C TYR A 149 9.88 -5.43 -3.17
N SER A 150 10.38 -4.83 -2.09
CA SER A 150 9.75 -3.69 -1.43
C SER A 150 10.76 -2.59 -1.11
N TYR A 151 10.28 -1.37 -0.90
CA TYR A 151 11.10 -0.23 -0.50
C TYR A 151 10.26 0.84 0.18
N ASN A 152 10.91 1.77 0.86
CA ASN A 152 10.25 2.90 1.48
C ASN A 152 10.64 4.19 0.78
N LEU A 153 9.68 5.09 0.62
CA LEU A 153 9.89 6.41 0.05
C LEU A 153 9.03 7.44 0.80
N GLY A 154 9.67 8.31 1.56
CA GLY A 154 8.96 9.18 2.49
C GLY A 154 8.22 8.35 3.55
N ASP A 155 6.94 8.66 3.76
CA ASP A 155 6.05 7.99 4.73
C ASP A 155 5.33 6.76 4.13
N TRP A 156 5.73 6.32 2.93
CA TRP A 156 5.08 5.26 2.18
C TRP A 156 5.96 4.02 2.07
N HIS A 157 5.31 2.86 2.21
CA HIS A 157 5.84 1.57 1.84
C HIS A 157 5.38 1.18 0.43
N PHE A 158 6.30 0.67 -0.39
CA PHE A 158 6.05 0.25 -1.75
C PHE A 158 6.35 -1.23 -1.91
N ILE A 159 5.44 -1.95 -2.58
CA ILE A 159 5.56 -3.37 -2.85
C ILE A 159 5.46 -3.59 -4.37
N ALA A 160 6.53 -4.03 -5.00
CA ALA A 160 6.54 -4.49 -6.38
C ALA A 160 6.35 -6.00 -6.40
N LEU A 161 5.30 -6.48 -7.08
CA LEU A 161 5.00 -7.89 -7.22
C LEU A 161 5.18 -8.33 -8.67
N ASN A 162 5.54 -9.60 -8.86
CA ASN A 162 5.64 -10.23 -10.16
C ASN A 162 4.33 -11.00 -10.43
N SER A 163 3.52 -10.55 -11.39
CA SER A 163 2.26 -11.21 -11.77
C SER A 163 2.45 -12.41 -12.71
N GLU A 164 3.65 -12.61 -13.24
CA GLU A 164 4.04 -13.82 -13.97
C GLU A 164 4.36 -14.97 -13.01
N CYS A 165 4.30 -14.68 -11.70
CA CYS A 165 4.25 -15.62 -10.59
C CYS A 165 2.80 -15.89 -10.18
N ASN A 166 2.07 -16.72 -10.92
CA ASN A 166 0.63 -16.90 -10.72
C ASN A 166 0.20 -18.37 -10.55
N GLY A 167 1.17 -19.30 -10.47
CA GLY A 167 0.89 -20.72 -10.21
C GLY A 167 0.21 -21.43 -11.39
N THR A 168 0.31 -20.86 -12.59
CA THR A 168 -0.13 -21.50 -13.85
C THR A 168 1.02 -22.34 -14.46
N PRO A 169 0.77 -23.14 -15.52
CA PRO A 169 1.84 -23.88 -16.20
C PRO A 169 2.96 -23.03 -16.82
N TYR A 170 2.76 -21.72 -16.94
CA TYR A 170 3.73 -20.74 -17.45
C TYR A 170 4.31 -19.89 -16.32
N ASP A 171 4.46 -20.47 -15.12
CA ASP A 171 5.01 -19.78 -13.94
C ASP A 171 6.47 -19.42 -14.18
N PHE A 172 6.75 -18.11 -14.26
CA PHE A 172 8.10 -17.59 -14.41
C PHE A 172 8.96 -17.79 -13.15
N CYS A 173 8.30 -17.95 -11.99
CA CYS A 173 8.93 -17.97 -10.70
C CYS A 173 8.23 -18.95 -9.74
N ASP A 174 8.66 -19.00 -8.47
CA ASP A 174 7.92 -19.69 -7.40
C ASP A 174 6.84 -18.79 -6.76
N HIS A 175 5.58 -18.99 -7.15
CA HIS A 175 4.43 -18.27 -6.57
C HIS A 175 4.27 -18.46 -5.05
N ALA A 176 4.63 -19.63 -4.50
CA ALA A 176 4.54 -19.87 -3.06
C ALA A 176 5.61 -19.09 -2.31
N ALA A 177 6.81 -18.96 -2.87
CA ALA A 177 7.87 -18.12 -2.33
C ALA A 177 7.48 -16.63 -2.33
N GLN A 178 6.88 -16.12 -3.41
CA GLN A 178 6.39 -14.74 -3.46
C GLN A 178 5.35 -14.46 -2.37
N LYS A 179 4.37 -15.37 -2.17
CA LYS A 179 3.37 -15.19 -1.09
C LYS A 179 4.00 -15.25 0.30
N ALA A 180 4.91 -16.19 0.54
CA ALA A 180 5.61 -16.26 1.82
C ALA A 180 6.43 -14.98 2.11
N TRP A 181 7.08 -14.44 1.08
CA TRP A 181 7.79 -13.16 1.17
C TRP A 181 6.82 -12.00 1.43
N LEU A 182 5.72 -11.89 0.69
CA LEU A 182 4.72 -10.83 0.84
C LEU A 182 4.12 -10.83 2.25
N GLN A 183 3.79 -12.01 2.79
CA GLN A 183 3.30 -12.13 4.16
C GLN A 183 4.30 -11.57 5.18
N ALA A 184 5.59 -11.86 5.00
CA ALA A 184 6.64 -11.37 5.89
C ALA A 184 6.87 -9.86 5.74
N ASP A 185 6.81 -9.33 4.51
CA ASP A 185 6.95 -7.91 4.21
C ASP A 185 5.82 -7.08 4.81
N LEU A 186 4.56 -7.49 4.61
CA LEU A 186 3.39 -6.86 5.20
C LEU A 186 3.44 -6.89 6.74
N ALA A 187 3.83 -8.02 7.34
CA ALA A 187 3.96 -8.13 8.79
C ALA A 187 5.08 -7.26 9.38
N ALA A 188 6.13 -6.96 8.58
CA ALA A 188 7.23 -6.09 8.99
C ALA A 188 6.93 -4.60 8.74
N ASN A 189 5.92 -4.27 7.94
CA ASN A 189 5.58 -2.91 7.59
C ASN A 189 4.97 -2.16 8.79
N SER A 190 5.47 -0.94 9.00
CA SER A 190 4.98 -0.01 10.03
C SER A 190 4.64 1.37 9.47
N HIS A 191 4.72 1.55 8.15
CA HIS A 191 4.29 2.78 7.49
C HIS A 191 2.77 2.86 7.44
N TYR A 192 2.26 4.09 7.53
CA TYR A 192 0.82 4.33 7.53
C TYR A 192 0.21 4.13 6.13
N CYS A 193 0.97 4.42 5.09
CA CYS A 193 0.52 4.26 3.71
C CYS A 193 1.36 3.21 2.98
N THR A 194 0.70 2.36 2.20
CA THR A 194 1.28 1.29 1.40
C THR A 194 0.69 1.27 -0.01
N LEU A 195 1.58 1.26 -1.01
CA LEU A 195 1.25 1.12 -2.42
C LEU A 195 1.81 -0.19 -2.95
N ALA A 196 0.98 -1.02 -3.56
CA ALA A 196 1.42 -2.19 -4.31
C ALA A 196 1.30 -1.97 -5.82
N TYR A 197 2.19 -2.56 -6.60
CA TYR A 197 2.11 -2.50 -8.05
C TYR A 197 2.68 -3.74 -8.73
N TRP A 198 2.10 -4.09 -9.87
CA TRP A 198 2.48 -5.24 -10.69
C TRP A 198 1.95 -5.05 -12.12
N HIS A 199 2.03 -6.08 -12.94
CA HIS A 199 1.66 -5.99 -14.35
C HIS A 199 0.20 -6.39 -14.64
N ARG A 200 -0.16 -7.67 -14.52
CA ARG A 200 -1.49 -8.18 -14.95
C ARG A 200 -2.64 -7.77 -14.03
N PRO A 201 -3.70 -7.13 -14.55
CA PRO A 201 -4.77 -6.59 -13.74
C PRO A 201 -5.66 -7.67 -13.11
N ILE A 202 -6.23 -7.38 -11.93
CA ILE A 202 -7.30 -8.20 -11.35
C ILE A 202 -8.63 -8.09 -12.11
N VAL A 203 -8.83 -7.00 -12.84
CA VAL A 203 -10.01 -6.74 -13.67
C VAL A 203 -9.70 -5.60 -14.64
N ALA A 204 -9.96 -5.77 -15.94
CA ALA A 204 -9.74 -4.74 -16.95
C ALA A 204 -10.97 -4.51 -17.84
N PRO A 205 -11.28 -3.27 -18.27
CA PRO A 205 -12.49 -2.97 -19.03
C PRO A 205 -12.29 -3.17 -20.56
N SER A 206 -11.60 -4.25 -20.94
CA SER A 206 -11.33 -4.63 -22.33
C SER A 206 -11.64 -6.10 -22.59
N ALA A 207 -11.65 -6.51 -23.85
CA ALA A 207 -11.88 -7.88 -24.27
C ALA A 207 -10.60 -8.60 -24.77
N ASN A 208 -9.40 -8.05 -24.54
CA ASN A 208 -8.16 -8.58 -25.11
C ASN A 208 -7.52 -9.68 -24.26
N HIS A 209 -7.48 -9.53 -22.93
CA HIS A 209 -6.72 -10.40 -22.01
C HIS A 209 -7.61 -11.15 -21.02
N THR A 210 -8.82 -11.51 -21.46
CA THR A 210 -9.84 -12.12 -20.59
C THR A 210 -9.44 -13.49 -20.00
N ASP A 211 -8.39 -14.12 -20.53
CA ASP A 211 -7.91 -15.45 -20.13
C ASP A 211 -6.89 -15.42 -18.97
N ASP A 212 -6.30 -14.27 -18.67
CA ASP A 212 -5.31 -14.13 -17.58
C ASP A 212 -5.60 -12.98 -16.58
N GLU A 213 -6.71 -12.26 -16.77
CA GLU A 213 -7.29 -11.36 -15.77
C GLU A 213 -7.65 -12.10 -14.46
N GLY A 214 -7.45 -11.42 -13.32
CA GLY A 214 -7.96 -11.87 -12.03
C GLY A 214 -7.08 -12.86 -11.27
N ASN A 215 -5.95 -13.30 -11.82
CA ASN A 215 -5.09 -14.30 -11.19
C ASN A 215 -4.65 -13.96 -9.75
N PHE A 216 -4.36 -12.70 -9.45
CA PHE A 216 -4.04 -12.25 -8.08
C PHE A 216 -5.26 -12.14 -7.14
N ALA A 217 -6.49 -12.15 -7.67
CA ALA A 217 -7.73 -12.16 -6.91
C ALA A 217 -8.45 -13.52 -6.91
N ASN A 218 -7.93 -14.51 -7.64
CA ASN A 218 -8.46 -15.87 -7.68
C ASN A 218 -7.83 -16.73 -6.57
N GLY A 219 -8.66 -17.36 -5.74
CA GLY A 219 -8.18 -18.26 -4.69
C GLY A 219 -7.70 -19.60 -5.25
N VAL A 220 -6.55 -20.09 -4.78
CA VAL A 220 -6.06 -21.45 -5.08
C VAL A 220 -6.08 -22.29 -3.80
N GLY A 221 -6.86 -23.38 -3.79
CA GLY A 221 -6.77 -24.42 -2.76
C GLY A 221 -7.09 -23.98 -1.31
N GLY A 222 -7.84 -22.89 -1.12
CA GLY A 222 -8.26 -22.39 0.19
C GLY A 222 -7.22 -21.56 0.95
N SER A 223 -6.04 -21.30 0.37
CA SER A 223 -5.10 -20.30 0.88
C SER A 223 -5.49 -18.88 0.40
N PRO A 224 -5.20 -17.82 1.17
CA PRO A 224 -5.40 -16.45 0.71
C PRO A 224 -4.67 -16.21 -0.62
N ASN A 225 -5.33 -15.50 -1.53
CA ASN A 225 -4.70 -14.99 -2.74
C ASN A 225 -3.97 -13.67 -2.47
N VAL A 226 -3.22 -13.17 -3.45
CA VAL A 226 -2.40 -11.97 -3.29
C VAL A 226 -3.26 -10.76 -2.93
N TRP A 227 -4.39 -10.54 -3.61
CA TRP A 227 -5.29 -9.43 -3.32
C TRP A 227 -5.81 -9.46 -1.88
N GLN A 228 -6.24 -10.63 -1.40
CA GLN A 228 -6.67 -10.83 -0.02
C GLN A 228 -5.55 -10.52 0.97
N MET A 229 -4.31 -10.92 0.68
CA MET A 229 -3.16 -10.59 1.53
C MET A 229 -2.88 -9.09 1.57
N LEU A 230 -2.97 -8.39 0.44
CA LEU A 230 -2.83 -6.93 0.39
C LEU A 230 -3.98 -6.24 1.12
N TYR A 231 -5.20 -6.77 1.01
CA TYR A 231 -6.36 -6.27 1.74
C TYR A 231 -6.13 -6.45 3.24
N ASP A 232 -5.79 -7.64 3.70
CA ASP A 232 -5.54 -7.92 5.12
C ASP A 232 -4.27 -7.25 5.65
N GLY A 233 -3.37 -6.80 4.76
CA GLY A 233 -2.13 -6.11 5.11
C GLY A 233 -2.23 -4.58 5.11
N GLY A 234 -3.42 -4.01 4.98
CA GLY A 234 -3.59 -2.56 5.03
C GLY A 234 -3.18 -1.79 3.77
N VAL A 235 -3.08 -2.42 2.60
CA VAL A 235 -2.64 -1.72 1.37
C VAL A 235 -3.70 -0.73 0.87
N ASP A 236 -3.29 0.48 0.52
CA ASP A 236 -4.17 1.59 0.14
C ASP A 236 -4.48 1.65 -1.35
N LEU A 237 -3.43 1.43 -2.14
CA LEU A 237 -3.39 1.77 -3.55
C LEU A 237 -2.69 0.68 -4.34
N VAL A 238 -3.31 0.26 -5.42
CA VAL A 238 -2.77 -0.68 -6.40
C VAL A 238 -2.65 -0.06 -7.78
N LEU A 239 -1.49 -0.23 -8.43
CA LEU A 239 -1.28 0.15 -9.83
C LEU A 239 -0.91 -1.07 -10.68
N GLN A 240 -1.54 -1.18 -11.85
CA GLN A 240 -1.40 -2.31 -12.79
C GLN A 240 -1.19 -1.79 -14.22
N GLY A 241 -0.68 -2.64 -15.12
CA GLY A 241 -0.52 -2.37 -16.57
C GLY A 241 -1.29 -3.39 -17.41
N HIS A 242 -0.63 -3.94 -18.44
CA HIS A 242 -1.02 -5.06 -19.29
C HIS A 242 -2.17 -4.80 -20.27
N ASP A 243 -3.27 -4.28 -19.75
CA ASP A 243 -4.35 -3.77 -20.61
C ASP A 243 -3.98 -2.38 -21.07
N HIS A 244 -3.87 -2.20 -22.39
CA HIS A 244 -3.34 -0.99 -23.00
C HIS A 244 -4.33 0.19 -22.96
N LEU A 245 -4.76 0.59 -21.77
CA LEU A 245 -5.73 1.63 -21.49
C LEU A 245 -5.49 2.19 -20.09
N TYR A 246 -6.14 3.32 -19.81
CA TYR A 246 -6.25 3.83 -18.45
C TYR A 246 -7.61 3.47 -17.87
N ALA A 247 -7.63 2.98 -16.64
CA ALA A 247 -8.86 2.80 -15.86
C ALA A 247 -8.63 3.12 -14.38
N ARG A 248 -9.60 3.80 -13.77
CA ARG A 248 -9.70 4.03 -12.33
C ARG A 248 -10.93 3.33 -11.79
N TYR A 249 -10.74 2.64 -10.67
CA TYR A 249 -11.79 1.97 -9.94
C TYR A 249 -11.98 2.61 -8.56
N ALA A 250 -13.21 2.50 -8.05
CA ALA A 250 -13.53 2.71 -6.65
C ALA A 250 -12.78 1.70 -5.77
N HIS A 251 -12.85 1.90 -4.46
CA HIS A 251 -12.29 0.94 -3.50
C HIS A 251 -12.94 -0.44 -3.66
N TYR A 252 -12.13 -1.47 -3.77
CA TYR A 252 -12.55 -2.86 -3.94
C TYR A 252 -12.45 -3.66 -2.64
N ASN A 253 -13.45 -4.51 -2.42
CA ASN A 253 -13.56 -5.38 -1.26
C ASN A 253 -12.41 -6.40 -1.16
N ARG A 254 -12.36 -7.13 -0.04
CA ARG A 254 -11.38 -8.20 0.22
C ARG A 254 -11.36 -9.30 -0.85
N ALA A 255 -12.46 -9.53 -1.58
CA ALA A 255 -12.52 -10.52 -2.64
C ALA A 255 -11.98 -10.00 -3.99
N GLY A 256 -11.77 -8.69 -4.13
CA GLY A 256 -11.22 -8.08 -5.35
C GLY A 256 -12.19 -8.09 -6.53
N ASN A 257 -13.50 -8.10 -6.27
CA ASN A 257 -14.51 -8.26 -7.33
C ASN A 257 -15.72 -7.31 -7.25
N ASP A 258 -15.82 -6.48 -6.20
CA ASP A 258 -16.90 -5.51 -6.04
C ASP A 258 -16.47 -4.37 -5.10
N VAL A 259 -17.28 -3.32 -5.03
CA VAL A 259 -16.98 -2.10 -4.29
C VAL A 259 -17.15 -2.25 -2.78
N ASP A 260 -16.24 -1.63 -2.03
CA ASP A 260 -16.30 -1.48 -0.57
C ASP A 260 -15.60 -0.17 -0.18
N GLY A 261 -16.29 0.70 0.57
CA GLY A 261 -15.77 2.01 0.95
C GLY A 261 -14.49 1.99 1.80
N THR A 262 -14.15 0.86 2.40
CA THR A 262 -12.91 0.66 3.19
C THR A 262 -11.84 -0.16 2.47
N GLY A 263 -12.09 -0.52 1.20
CA GLY A 263 -11.24 -1.40 0.41
C GLY A 263 -10.04 -0.74 -0.25
N ILE A 264 -9.40 -1.46 -1.17
CA ILE A 264 -8.20 -1.00 -1.88
C ILE A 264 -8.61 -0.22 -3.13
N ARG A 265 -8.05 0.98 -3.34
CA ARG A 265 -8.25 1.70 -4.61
C ARG A 265 -7.27 1.14 -5.64
N HIS A 266 -7.71 0.96 -6.88
CA HIS A 266 -6.80 0.46 -7.90
C HIS A 266 -6.99 1.09 -9.28
N PHE A 267 -5.91 1.00 -10.06
CA PHE A 267 -5.80 1.58 -11.40
C PHE A 267 -5.19 0.58 -12.38
N ILE A 268 -5.53 0.75 -13.64
CA ILE A 268 -4.78 0.26 -14.79
C ILE A 268 -4.18 1.47 -15.49
N VAL A 269 -2.88 1.40 -15.80
CA VAL A 269 -2.12 2.44 -16.48
C VAL A 269 -1.19 1.78 -17.51
N GLY A 270 -1.75 0.94 -18.39
CA GLY A 270 -1.00 0.29 -19.48
C GLY A 270 -0.80 1.18 -20.69
N THR A 271 -0.50 2.45 -20.46
CA THR A 271 -0.59 3.52 -21.48
C THR A 271 0.78 4.04 -21.88
N GLY A 272 1.82 3.23 -21.68
CA GLY A 272 3.22 3.65 -21.64
C GLY A 272 3.81 4.02 -23.00
N GLY A 273 3.41 3.39 -24.10
CA GLY A 273 3.92 3.82 -25.41
C GLY A 273 3.79 2.88 -26.60
N ILE A 274 3.27 1.66 -26.43
CA ILE A 274 3.09 0.72 -27.56
C ILE A 274 1.88 1.08 -28.42
N ASP A 275 0.69 0.66 -28.00
CA ASP A 275 -0.59 0.94 -28.64
C ASP A 275 -1.68 1.04 -27.56
N THR A 276 -2.95 1.02 -27.97
CA THR A 276 -4.07 1.16 -27.03
C THR A 276 -5.21 0.23 -27.36
N TYR A 277 -5.85 -0.32 -26.34
CA TYR A 277 -7.05 -1.14 -26.46
C TYR A 277 -8.30 -0.31 -26.26
N ALA A 278 -9.35 -0.64 -27.01
CA ALA A 278 -10.65 -0.04 -26.82
C ALA A 278 -11.21 -0.42 -25.44
N VAL A 279 -11.79 0.56 -24.74
CA VAL A 279 -12.63 0.31 -23.57
C VAL A 279 -13.95 -0.28 -24.08
N SER A 280 -14.07 -1.60 -24.04
CA SER A 280 -15.21 -2.34 -24.61
C SER A 280 -16.18 -2.88 -23.56
N GLU A 281 -15.82 -2.79 -22.28
CA GLU A 281 -16.61 -3.33 -21.18
C GLU A 281 -16.83 -2.30 -20.07
N THR A 282 -17.80 -2.57 -19.20
CA THR A 282 -17.99 -1.83 -17.95
C THR A 282 -17.91 -2.82 -16.80
N LYS A 283 -17.00 -2.56 -15.86
CA LYS A 283 -16.74 -3.43 -14.72
C LYS A 283 -17.28 -2.81 -13.42
N PRO A 284 -17.53 -3.60 -12.37
CA PRO A 284 -17.94 -3.08 -11.06
C PRO A 284 -17.01 -1.97 -10.59
N GLY A 285 -17.55 -0.93 -9.96
CA GLY A 285 -16.73 0.17 -9.42
C GLY A 285 -15.87 0.94 -10.43
N GLN A 286 -16.00 0.74 -11.74
CA GLN A 286 -15.25 1.52 -12.74
C GLN A 286 -15.74 2.98 -12.74
N GLU A 287 -14.88 3.89 -12.30
CA GLU A 287 -15.22 5.32 -12.15
C GLU A 287 -14.79 6.13 -13.38
N PHE A 288 -13.71 5.71 -14.04
CA PHE A 288 -13.21 6.35 -15.25
C PHE A 288 -12.42 5.33 -16.09
N ALA A 289 -12.53 5.39 -17.42
CA ALA A 289 -11.66 4.64 -18.31
C ALA A 289 -11.49 5.37 -19.65
N VAL A 290 -10.30 5.31 -20.23
CA VAL A 290 -9.99 5.93 -21.53
C VAL A 290 -8.90 5.16 -22.26
N SER A 291 -8.97 5.15 -23.58
CA SER A 291 -8.00 4.53 -24.48
C SER A 291 -7.12 5.61 -25.10
N VAL A 292 -6.08 6.04 -24.39
CA VAL A 292 -5.06 6.99 -24.85
C VAL A 292 -3.72 6.69 -24.18
N LEU A 293 -2.61 7.06 -24.82
CA LEU A 293 -1.29 7.03 -24.20
C LEU A 293 -1.14 8.15 -23.16
N GLY A 294 -0.41 7.88 -22.08
CA GLY A 294 -0.26 8.80 -20.96
C GLY A 294 0.44 8.17 -19.76
N ILE A 295 0.53 8.93 -18.67
CA ILE A 295 1.09 8.47 -17.39
C ILE A 295 0.18 8.84 -16.23
N ILE A 296 0.24 8.06 -15.15
CA ILE A 296 -0.28 8.50 -13.85
C ILE A 296 0.82 9.27 -13.11
N LYS A 297 0.45 10.39 -12.49
CA LYS A 297 1.26 11.17 -11.56
C LYS A 297 0.60 11.11 -10.19
N LEU A 298 1.30 10.53 -9.22
CA LEU A 298 0.88 10.51 -7.83
C LEU A 298 1.64 11.57 -7.06
N THR A 299 0.93 12.26 -6.17
CA THR A 299 1.50 13.15 -5.15
C THR A 299 1.16 12.54 -3.80
N LEU A 300 2.19 12.12 -3.07
CA LEU A 300 2.06 11.35 -1.84
C LEU A 300 2.31 12.27 -0.64
N GLY A 301 1.32 12.38 0.25
CA GLY A 301 1.43 13.00 1.56
C GLY A 301 1.57 11.94 2.66
N SER A 302 1.68 12.35 3.92
CA SER A 302 1.96 11.42 5.03
C SER A 302 0.80 10.46 5.38
N ALA A 303 -0.42 10.76 4.94
CA ALA A 303 -1.63 9.99 5.23
C ALA A 303 -2.66 10.04 4.09
N SER A 304 -2.24 10.50 2.91
CA SER A 304 -3.12 10.76 1.77
C SER A 304 -2.34 10.76 0.48
N TYR A 305 -3.04 10.60 -0.64
CA TYR A 305 -2.46 10.72 -1.97
C TYR A 305 -3.42 11.43 -2.91
N SER A 306 -2.88 12.06 -3.94
CA SER A 306 -3.66 12.54 -5.08
C SER A 306 -3.07 12.04 -6.37
N TRP A 307 -3.92 11.81 -7.37
CA TRP A 307 -3.51 11.36 -8.68
C TRP A 307 -3.93 12.34 -9.77
N GLN A 308 -3.18 12.32 -10.86
CA GLN A 308 -3.55 12.87 -12.16
C GLN A 308 -3.17 11.87 -13.23
N PHE A 309 -4.08 11.57 -14.15
CA PHE A 309 -3.73 10.91 -15.41
C PHE A 309 -3.54 11.98 -16.48
N VAL A 310 -2.35 12.01 -17.06
CA VAL A 310 -1.93 13.02 -18.04
C VAL A 310 -1.63 12.32 -19.36
N ASP A 311 -2.31 12.75 -20.43
CA ASP A 311 -2.09 12.21 -21.77
C ASP A 311 -0.85 12.82 -22.46
N THR A 312 -0.48 12.27 -23.62
CA THR A 312 0.67 12.76 -24.41
C THR A 312 0.47 14.16 -25.02
N SER A 313 -0.73 14.74 -24.93
CA SER A 313 -1.00 16.15 -25.25
C SER A 313 -0.75 17.09 -24.05
N ASN A 314 -0.29 16.53 -22.92
CA ASN A 314 -0.12 17.19 -21.63
C ASN A 314 -1.45 17.70 -21.04
N THR A 315 -2.56 17.01 -21.35
CA THR A 315 -3.89 17.28 -20.80
C THR A 315 -4.15 16.33 -19.62
N ILE A 316 -4.63 16.89 -18.50
CA ILE A 316 -5.12 16.09 -17.37
C ILE A 316 -6.53 15.60 -17.72
N LEU A 317 -6.69 14.30 -17.92
CA LEU A 317 -7.98 13.68 -18.28
C LEU A 317 -8.74 13.13 -17.07
N ASP A 318 -8.02 12.69 -16.05
CA ASP A 318 -8.59 12.27 -14.77
C ASP A 318 -7.75 12.80 -13.62
N SER A 319 -8.40 13.09 -12.49
CA SER A 319 -7.71 13.49 -11.28
C SER A 319 -8.57 13.27 -10.05
N GLY A 320 -7.93 13.07 -8.90
CA GLY A 320 -8.62 12.96 -7.63
C GLY A 320 -7.64 12.83 -6.46
N SER A 321 -8.19 12.56 -5.29
CA SER A 321 -7.42 12.33 -4.07
C SER A 321 -8.13 11.35 -3.17
N ASP A 322 -7.36 10.61 -2.37
CA ASP A 322 -7.87 9.74 -1.32
C ASP A 322 -6.99 9.80 -0.07
N ASN A 323 -7.51 9.26 1.02
CA ASN A 323 -6.73 9.05 2.23
C ASN A 323 -6.18 7.63 2.25
N CYS A 324 -5.06 7.44 2.94
CA CYS A 324 -4.63 6.09 3.27
C CYS A 324 -5.65 5.48 4.25
N ARG A 325 -6.07 4.24 3.98
CA ARG A 325 -6.84 3.43 4.93
C ARG A 325 -6.01 3.31 6.21
N ALA A 326 -6.69 3.34 7.34
CA ALA A 326 -6.01 3.04 8.59
C ALA A 326 -5.49 1.58 8.49
N PRO A 327 -4.21 1.32 8.84
CA PRO A 327 -3.66 -0.03 8.83
C PRO A 327 -4.55 -0.96 9.65
N ASP A 328 -4.77 -2.18 9.18
CA ASP A 328 -5.49 -3.25 9.88
C ASP A 328 -4.61 -4.48 9.65
N ARG A 329 -3.64 -4.69 10.55
CA ARG A 329 -2.53 -5.65 10.37
C ARG A 329 -2.97 -7.11 10.45
N ASP A 330 -4.07 -7.39 11.11
CA ASP A 330 -4.59 -8.75 11.26
C ASP A 330 -5.82 -9.03 10.38
N GLY A 331 -6.29 -8.03 9.63
CA GLY A 331 -7.32 -8.14 8.60
C GLY A 331 -8.70 -8.42 9.18
N ASP A 332 -8.95 -7.97 10.41
CA ASP A 332 -10.16 -8.25 11.15
C ASP A 332 -11.23 -7.14 11.05
N THR A 333 -10.98 -6.17 10.15
CA THR A 333 -11.84 -5.04 9.76
C THR A 333 -11.91 -3.90 10.77
N TRP A 334 -10.91 -3.85 11.65
CA TRP A 334 -10.75 -2.78 12.63
C TRP A 334 -9.31 -2.27 12.59
N SER A 335 -9.12 -0.96 12.53
CA SER A 335 -7.78 -0.44 12.29
C SER A 335 -6.86 -0.55 13.52
N ASP A 336 -5.57 -0.80 13.30
CA ASP A 336 -4.49 -0.72 14.27
C ASP A 336 -4.57 0.53 15.16
N ALA A 337 -4.94 1.66 14.56
CA ALA A 337 -5.09 2.92 15.26
C ALA A 337 -6.25 2.87 16.26
N ALA A 338 -7.36 2.30 15.83
CA ALA A 338 -8.53 2.10 16.68
C ALA A 338 -8.28 1.04 17.75
N GLU A 339 -7.56 -0.04 17.43
CA GLU A 339 -7.12 -1.05 18.39
C GLU A 339 -6.23 -0.50 19.49
N GLN A 340 -5.29 0.38 19.13
CA GLN A 340 -4.47 1.08 20.11
C GLN A 340 -5.31 1.96 21.05
N ILE A 341 -6.40 2.56 20.54
CA ILE A 341 -7.32 3.38 21.34
C ILE A 341 -8.13 2.50 22.30
N ILE A 342 -8.71 1.40 21.82
CA ILE A 342 -9.58 0.53 22.62
C ILE A 342 -8.81 -0.51 23.46
N GLY A 343 -7.50 -0.64 23.23
CA GLY A 343 -6.60 -1.53 23.96
C GLY A 343 -6.62 -2.98 23.49
N THR A 344 -6.93 -3.23 22.21
CA THR A 344 -6.76 -4.53 21.56
C THR A 344 -5.39 -4.62 20.87
N ASN A 345 -4.99 -5.83 20.47
CA ASN A 345 -3.68 -6.13 19.89
C ASN A 345 -3.76 -6.14 18.36
N PRO A 346 -3.09 -5.19 17.67
CA PRO A 346 -3.18 -5.10 16.22
C PRO A 346 -2.61 -6.23 15.38
N GLY A 347 -1.91 -7.16 16.00
CA GLY A 347 -1.41 -8.35 15.28
C GLY A 347 -2.25 -9.60 15.56
N LEU A 348 -3.45 -9.47 16.14
CA LEU A 348 -4.17 -10.60 16.70
C LEU A 348 -5.67 -10.54 16.37
N ARG A 349 -6.00 -11.12 15.23
CA ARG A 349 -7.38 -11.38 14.76
C ARG A 349 -8.20 -12.27 15.69
N CYS A 350 -7.56 -12.99 16.61
CA CYS A 350 -8.30 -13.79 17.57
C CYS A 350 -7.56 -14.11 18.88
N GLY A 351 -8.27 -14.03 20.01
CA GLY A 351 -7.79 -14.39 21.34
C GLY A 351 -8.03 -13.30 22.39
N VAL A 352 -7.22 -13.31 23.44
CA VAL A 352 -7.30 -12.30 24.51
C VAL A 352 -6.87 -10.94 23.96
N ASN A 353 -7.73 -9.94 24.11
CA ASN A 353 -7.55 -8.58 23.57
C ASN A 353 -7.44 -8.54 22.03
N ALA A 354 -8.11 -9.46 21.32
CA ALA A 354 -8.30 -9.42 19.87
C ALA A 354 -9.58 -8.68 19.47
N TRP A 355 -9.76 -8.47 18.16
CA TRP A 355 -11.04 -8.14 17.55
C TRP A 355 -11.61 -9.37 16.78
N PRO A 356 -12.95 -9.52 16.58
CA PRO A 356 -14.04 -8.70 17.10
C PRO A 356 -14.06 -8.65 18.64
N PRO A 357 -14.68 -7.62 19.27
CA PRO A 357 -14.56 -7.40 20.71
C PRO A 357 -15.29 -8.50 21.49
N ASP A 358 -14.56 -9.57 21.78
CA ASP A 358 -14.89 -10.53 22.80
C ASP A 358 -14.58 -9.88 24.15
N MET A 359 -15.54 -9.11 24.65
CA MET A 359 -15.36 -8.22 25.78
C MET A 359 -15.11 -9.02 27.05
N ASN A 360 -15.60 -10.24 27.14
CA ASN A 360 -15.44 -11.12 28.30
C ASN A 360 -14.38 -12.24 28.11
N SER A 361 -13.79 -12.36 26.91
CA SER A 361 -12.79 -13.38 26.52
C SER A 361 -13.32 -14.82 26.52
N ASP A 362 -14.57 -15.06 26.13
CA ASP A 362 -15.21 -16.39 26.04
C ASP A 362 -15.21 -17.04 24.64
N GLY A 363 -14.69 -16.32 23.64
CA GLY A 363 -14.53 -16.74 22.25
C GLY A 363 -15.70 -16.39 21.33
N PHE A 364 -16.71 -15.67 21.81
CA PHE A 364 -17.91 -15.31 21.05
C PHE A 364 -18.26 -13.84 21.22
N VAL A 365 -18.88 -13.26 20.18
CA VAL A 365 -19.60 -12.00 20.34
C VAL A 365 -21.05 -12.32 20.63
N ASP A 366 -21.48 -12.10 21.86
CA ASP A 366 -22.83 -12.41 22.30
C ASP A 366 -23.50 -11.29 23.11
N MET A 367 -24.60 -11.62 23.78
CA MET A 367 -25.39 -10.64 24.52
C MET A 367 -24.65 -10.09 25.73
N THR A 368 -23.69 -10.84 26.27
CA THR A 368 -22.88 -10.42 27.40
C THR A 368 -21.89 -9.31 26.98
N ASP A 369 -21.34 -9.37 25.77
CA ASP A 369 -20.49 -8.29 25.22
C ASP A 369 -21.30 -7.03 24.93
N ILE A 370 -22.49 -7.19 24.33
CA ILE A 370 -23.42 -6.08 24.10
C ILE A 370 -23.81 -5.43 25.41
N THR A 371 -24.06 -6.22 26.45
CA THR A 371 -24.39 -5.69 27.77
C THR A 371 -23.23 -4.90 28.37
N GLN A 372 -21.97 -5.30 28.13
CA GLN A 372 -20.81 -4.55 28.60
C GLN A 372 -20.72 -3.16 27.96
N VAL A 373 -20.96 -3.03 26.66
CA VAL A 373 -21.02 -1.72 25.98
C VAL A 373 -22.25 -0.92 26.45
N ALA A 374 -23.42 -1.55 26.51
CA ALA A 374 -24.66 -0.90 26.90
C ALA A 374 -24.63 -0.31 28.33
N ASN A 375 -23.88 -0.92 29.25
CA ASN A 375 -23.70 -0.41 30.61
C ASN A 375 -23.04 0.99 30.65
N TRP A 376 -22.30 1.37 29.62
CA TRP A 376 -21.63 2.65 29.50
C TRP A 376 -22.32 3.61 28.53
N PHE A 377 -23.45 3.23 27.94
CA PHE A 377 -24.16 4.04 26.97
C PHE A 377 -24.47 5.45 27.50
N GLY A 378 -24.24 6.46 26.66
CA GLY A 378 -24.44 7.87 27.00
C GLY A 378 -23.34 8.46 27.88
N ARG A 379 -22.15 7.83 27.94
CA ARG A 379 -21.00 8.30 28.72
C ARG A 379 -19.84 8.66 27.80
N SER A 380 -19.13 9.73 28.17
CA SER A 380 -17.83 10.04 27.61
C SER A 380 -16.79 9.01 28.07
N VAL A 381 -15.72 8.90 27.28
CA VAL A 381 -14.55 8.07 27.52
C VAL A 381 -13.39 9.04 27.74
N PRO A 382 -13.01 9.34 29.00
CA PRO A 382 -13.47 8.80 30.30
C PRO A 382 -14.79 9.41 30.84
N PRO A 383 -15.49 8.77 31.83
CA PRO A 383 -15.04 7.67 32.69
C PRO A 383 -15.28 6.25 32.15
N ALA A 384 -15.97 6.10 31.02
CA ALA A 384 -16.11 4.79 30.40
C ALA A 384 -14.72 4.22 30.00
N PRO A 385 -14.52 2.89 30.06
CA PRO A 385 -13.32 2.25 29.52
C PRO A 385 -13.19 2.54 28.03
N ALA A 386 -11.98 2.77 27.53
CA ALA A 386 -11.77 2.94 26.09
C ALA A 386 -12.19 1.70 25.29
N ARG A 387 -12.11 0.51 25.91
CA ARG A 387 -12.48 -0.77 25.31
C ARG A 387 -13.94 -0.88 24.85
N VAL A 388 -14.85 -0.05 25.37
CA VAL A 388 -16.28 -0.09 24.98
C VAL A 388 -16.66 0.99 23.96
N ASN A 389 -15.69 1.79 23.52
CA ASN A 389 -15.83 2.84 22.50
C ASN A 389 -15.33 2.26 21.17
N VAL A 390 -16.13 1.38 20.59
CA VAL A 390 -15.84 0.56 19.41
C VAL A 390 -16.47 1.12 18.14
N ALA A 391 -16.92 2.38 18.12
CA ALA A 391 -17.28 3.08 16.90
C ALA A 391 -17.14 4.61 17.09
N PRO A 392 -17.00 5.39 16.01
CA PRO A 392 -16.56 4.95 14.67
C PRO A 392 -15.12 4.42 14.70
N ASP A 393 -14.54 4.15 13.52
CA ASP A 393 -13.11 3.88 13.40
C ASP A 393 -12.42 5.11 12.78
N PRO A 394 -11.54 5.83 13.50
CA PRO A 394 -11.17 5.63 14.90
C PRO A 394 -12.26 6.10 15.90
N PRO A 395 -12.26 5.61 17.16
CA PRO A 395 -13.29 5.92 18.14
C PRO A 395 -13.38 7.41 18.51
N ASP A 396 -14.59 7.92 18.75
CA ASP A 396 -14.85 9.36 18.91
C ASP A 396 -14.78 9.88 20.35
N GLY A 397 -14.70 8.96 21.31
CA GLY A 397 -14.57 9.26 22.74
C GLY A 397 -15.89 9.27 23.49
N PHE A 398 -16.95 8.71 22.91
CA PHE A 398 -18.27 8.67 23.53
C PHE A 398 -18.99 7.36 23.22
N VAL A 399 -19.51 6.70 24.25
CA VAL A 399 -20.27 5.46 24.05
C VAL A 399 -21.70 5.81 23.63
N ASP A 400 -22.04 5.56 22.37
CA ASP A 400 -23.32 5.87 21.77
C ASP A 400 -23.94 4.70 20.98
N ILE A 401 -24.88 5.03 20.08
CA ILE A 401 -25.62 4.04 19.30
C ILE A 401 -24.75 3.38 18.24
N GLY A 402 -23.71 4.06 17.76
CA GLY A 402 -22.71 3.53 16.83
C GLY A 402 -22.00 2.32 17.42
N ASP A 403 -21.57 2.38 18.68
CA ASP A 403 -20.88 1.27 19.36
C ASP A 403 -21.77 0.03 19.46
N LEU A 404 -23.02 0.23 19.91
CA LEU A 404 -23.99 -0.85 20.02
C LEU A 404 -24.32 -1.44 18.65
N THR A 405 -24.50 -0.59 17.64
CA THR A 405 -24.82 -1.03 16.27
C THR A 405 -23.69 -1.87 15.70
N ARG A 406 -22.43 -1.44 15.85
CA ARG A 406 -21.27 -2.18 15.35
C ARG A 406 -21.13 -3.53 16.05
N LEU A 407 -21.28 -3.59 17.37
CA LEU A 407 -21.17 -4.86 18.08
C LEU A 407 -22.34 -5.82 17.77
N THR A 408 -23.56 -5.29 17.59
CA THR A 408 -24.71 -6.12 17.17
C THR A 408 -24.55 -6.69 15.77
N ALA A 409 -23.85 -6.01 14.87
CA ALA A 409 -23.56 -6.51 13.52
C ALA A 409 -22.64 -7.75 13.54
N LEU A 410 -21.89 -7.94 14.63
CA LEU A 410 -20.96 -9.04 14.85
C LEU A 410 -21.58 -10.17 15.71
N PHE A 411 -22.85 -10.04 16.10
CA PHE A 411 -23.50 -10.99 17.00
C PHE A 411 -23.50 -12.41 16.45
N GLY A 412 -23.08 -13.37 17.27
CA GLY A 412 -22.98 -14.78 16.91
C GLY A 412 -21.75 -15.13 16.08
N LEU A 413 -20.90 -14.15 15.74
CA LEU A 413 -19.58 -14.44 15.21
C LEU A 413 -18.70 -15.05 16.29
N ARG A 414 -17.89 -16.01 15.84
CA ARG A 414 -16.78 -16.54 16.63
C ARG A 414 -15.50 -15.96 16.10
N CYS A 415 -14.61 -15.70 17.02
CA CYS A 415 -13.21 -15.47 16.80
C CYS A 415 -12.60 -16.75 16.16
N THR A 416 -12.13 -16.69 14.90
CA THR A 416 -11.60 -17.85 14.14
C THR A 416 -10.35 -17.54 13.34
#